data_AF-A0ABD5R4Q0-F1
#
_entry.id   AF-A0ABD5R4Q0-F1
#
_cell.length_a   1.000
_cell.length_b   1.000
_cell.length_c   1.000
_cell.angle_alpha   90.00
_cell.angle_beta   90.00
_cell.angle_gamma   90.00
#
_symmetry.space_group_name_H-M   'P 1'
#
loop_
_entity.id
_entity.type
_entity.pdbx_description
1 polymer ?
#
loop_
_entity_poly.entity_id
_entity_poly.type
_entity_poly.pdbx_seq_one_letter_code
_entity_poly.pdbx_strand_id
1 'polypeptide(L)' 'MSRSSTPWDDPDPDRRRTALPTDAEATAPSSTDVMASIDSSSSRPELVIADVSRENAWLSVDEQNATVLEEWC' A
#
# COMPACT_ATOMS: atom_id res chain seq x y z
N MET A 1 -34.62 -14.03 27.37
CA MET A 1 -33.42 -13.17 27.24
C MET A 1 -33.32 -12.75 25.79
N SER A 2 -33.64 -11.49 25.49
CA SER A 2 -33.59 -10.94 24.13
C SER A 2 -32.13 -10.61 23.79
N ARG A 3 -31.58 -11.21 22.73
CA ARG A 3 -30.28 -10.80 22.19
C ARG A 3 -30.53 -9.59 21.29
N SER A 4 -30.14 -8.40 21.74
CA SER A 4 -30.15 -7.21 20.89
C SER A 4 -29.07 -7.37 19.82
N SER A 5 -29.47 -7.60 18.58
CA SER A 5 -28.54 -7.61 17.44
C SER A 5 -27.92 -6.23 17.26
N THR A 6 -26.61 -6.15 17.31
CA THR A 6 -25.86 -4.94 16.98
C THR A 6 -25.99 -4.63 15.48
N PRO A 7 -26.09 -3.35 15.08
CA PRO A 7 -26.34 -2.94 13.68
C PRO A 7 -25.18 -3.25 12.72
N TRP A 8 -24.07 -3.81 13.22
CA TRP A 8 -22.87 -4.15 12.45
C TRP A 8 -22.82 -5.62 12.01
N ASP A 9 -23.84 -6.42 12.35
CA ASP A 9 -23.91 -7.86 12.02
C ASP A 9 -24.52 -8.14 10.63
N ASP A 10 -24.96 -7.10 9.91
CA ASP A 10 -25.47 -7.29 8.54
C ASP A 10 -24.30 -7.33 7.54
N PRO A 11 -24.11 -8.45 6.80
CA PRO A 11 -23.07 -8.55 5.81
C PRO A 11 -23.36 -7.60 4.65
N ASP A 12 -22.52 -6.56 4.51
CA ASP A 12 -22.59 -5.55 3.46
C ASP A 12 -22.75 -6.20 2.05
N PRO A 13 -23.92 -6.04 1.40
CA PRO A 13 -24.21 -6.64 0.10
C PRO A 13 -23.46 -5.96 -1.05
N ASP A 14 -22.83 -4.80 -0.83
CA ASP A 14 -22.10 -4.04 -1.84
C ASP A 14 -20.63 -4.47 -2.01
N ARG A 15 -20.19 -5.55 -1.36
CA ARG A 15 -18.90 -6.21 -1.63
C ARG A 15 -18.77 -6.82 -3.03
N ARG A 16 -19.71 -6.57 -3.94
CA ARG A 16 -19.62 -7.02 -5.33
C ARG A 16 -18.63 -6.17 -6.11
N ARG A 17 -17.37 -6.63 -6.06
CA ARG A 17 -16.31 -6.38 -7.04
C ARG A 17 -16.17 -4.93 -7.47
N THR A 18 -15.47 -4.15 -6.66
CA THR A 18 -14.49 -3.23 -7.24
C THR A 18 -13.38 -4.09 -7.84
N ALA A 19 -13.61 -4.62 -9.04
CA ALA A 19 -12.52 -5.13 -9.84
C ALA A 19 -11.66 -3.91 -10.17
N LEU A 20 -10.52 -3.78 -9.48
CA LEU A 20 -9.45 -2.88 -9.87
C LEU A 20 -9.23 -3.04 -11.37
N PRO A 21 -9.11 -1.95 -12.16
CA PRO A 21 -8.82 -2.06 -13.57
C PRO A 21 -7.51 -2.81 -13.72
N THR A 22 -7.60 -4.05 -14.18
CA THR A 22 -6.46 -4.88 -14.56
C THR A 22 -6.31 -4.72 -16.06
N ASP A 23 -5.77 -3.59 -16.49
CA ASP A 23 -5.30 -3.32 -17.84
C ASP A 23 -4.25 -2.21 -17.67
N ALA A 24 -2.98 -2.37 -18.01
CA ALA A 24 -2.46 -2.98 -19.21
C ALA A 24 -1.18 -3.79 -18.94
N GLU A 25 -0.83 -4.57 -19.94
CA GLU A 25 0.38 -5.35 -20.18
C GLU A 25 1.71 -4.67 -19.76
N ALA A 26 1.95 -4.53 -18.45
CA ALA A 26 3.29 -4.41 -17.94
C ALA A 26 3.92 -5.80 -18.16
N THR A 27 4.86 -5.90 -19.09
CA THR A 27 5.82 -7.02 -19.09
C THR A 27 6.37 -7.10 -17.68
N ALA A 28 5.85 -8.00 -16.84
CA ALA A 28 6.19 -8.06 -15.42
C ALA A 28 7.69 -8.33 -15.36
N PRO A 29 8.52 -7.33 -14.99
CA PRO A 29 9.94 -7.55 -14.92
C PRO A 29 10.14 -8.44 -13.70
N SER A 30 10.33 -9.75 -13.92
CA SER A 30 10.58 -10.77 -12.88
C SER A 30 10.03 -10.36 -11.52
N SER A 31 8.70 -10.41 -11.34
CA SER A 31 7.91 -9.76 -10.28
C SER A 31 8.74 -9.40 -9.04
N THR A 32 9.37 -8.23 -9.07
CA THR A 32 10.17 -7.75 -7.95
C THR A 32 9.17 -7.26 -6.91
N ASP A 33 9.19 -7.90 -5.73
CA ASP A 33 8.26 -7.57 -4.65
C ASP A 33 8.77 -6.31 -3.94
N VAL A 34 8.24 -5.15 -4.35
CA VAL A 34 8.63 -3.85 -3.82
C VAL A 34 7.56 -3.35 -2.86
N MET A 35 7.96 -3.00 -1.64
CA MET A 35 7.11 -2.36 -0.64
C MET A 35 7.60 -0.95 -0.33
N ALA A 36 6.66 -0.07 0.03
CA ALA A 36 6.94 1.28 0.48
C ALA A 36 6.24 1.55 1.82
N SER A 37 6.92 2.22 2.74
CA SER A 37 6.40 2.61 4.05
C SER A 37 7.02 3.92 4.50
N ILE A 38 6.32 4.66 5.37
CA ILE A 38 6.91 5.78 6.10
C ILE A 38 7.50 5.26 7.40
N ASP A 39 8.79 5.49 7.63
CA ASP A 39 9.43 5.32 8.93
C ASP A 39 9.31 6.62 9.72
N SER A 40 8.55 6.59 10.81
CA SER A 40 8.34 7.73 11.72
C SER A 40 9.10 7.58 13.05
N SER A 41 10.00 6.61 13.16
CA SER A 41 10.78 6.36 14.38
C SER A 41 11.88 7.41 14.63
N SER A 42 12.31 8.09 13.56
CA SER A 42 13.30 9.16 13.58
C SER A 42 12.65 10.53 13.85
N SER A 43 13.45 11.54 14.20
CA SER A 43 12.97 12.92 14.36
C SER A 43 12.47 13.55 13.06
N ARG A 44 12.80 12.94 11.91
CA ARG A 44 12.30 13.29 10.58
C ARG A 44 11.76 12.03 9.91
N PRO A 45 10.46 11.98 9.56
CA PRO A 45 9.92 10.83 8.85
C PRO A 45 10.64 10.62 7.52
N GLU A 46 10.86 9.36 7.16
CA GLU A 46 11.49 8.97 5.89
C GLU A 46 10.58 8.02 5.11
N LEU A 47 10.49 8.23 3.80
CA LEU A 47 9.93 7.24 2.89
C LEU A 47 10.97 6.16 2.64
N VAL A 48 10.65 4.92 3.01
CA VAL A 48 11.47 3.74 2.76
C VAL A 48 10.84 2.94 1.63
N ILE A 49 11.63 2.66 0.58
CA ILE A 49 11.26 1.76 -0.52
C ILE A 49 12.22 0.58 -0.48
N ALA A 50 11.69 -0.62 -0.36
CA ALA A 50 12.47 -1.84 -0.26
C ALA A 50 11.97 -2.88 -1.26
N ASP A 51 12.91 -3.47 -2.00
CA ASP A 51 12.69 -4.74 -2.65
C ASP A 51 12.88 -5.86 -1.63
N VAL A 52 11.78 -6.45 -1.18
CA VAL A 52 11.78 -7.46 -0.12
C VAL A 52 12.24 -8.83 -0.61
N SER A 53 12.42 -8.99 -1.92
CA SER A 53 12.96 -10.22 -2.52
C SER A 53 14.50 -10.28 -2.50
N ARG A 54 15.17 -9.17 -2.17
CA ARG A 54 16.64 -9.05 -2.20
C ARG A 54 17.18 -8.47 -0.90
N GLU A 55 18.33 -8.97 -0.48
CA GLU A 55 19.02 -8.42 0.68
C GLU A 55 19.64 -7.07 0.34
N ASN A 56 19.55 -6.13 1.30
CA ASN A 56 20.17 -4.82 1.21
C ASN A 56 19.76 -4.02 -0.05
N ALA A 57 18.57 -4.29 -0.59
CA ALA A 57 18.00 -3.63 -1.75
C ALA A 57 16.88 -2.66 -1.31
N TRP A 58 17.27 -1.61 -0.61
CA TRP A 58 16.35 -0.58 -0.11
C TRP A 58 16.97 0.81 -0.23
N LEU A 59 16.10 1.81 -0.25
CA LEU A 59 16.47 3.22 -0.21
C LEU A 59 15.54 3.95 0.76
N SER A 60 16.07 4.97 1.45
CA SER A 60 15.27 5.92 2.21
C SER A 60 15.48 7.34 1.70
N VAL A 61 14.41 8.13 1.76
CA VAL A 61 14.42 9.54 1.41
C VAL A 61 13.63 10.30 2.47
N ASP A 62 14.09 11.48 2.86
CA ASP A 62 13.33 12.35 3.77
C ASP A 62 11.95 12.65 3.18
N GLU A 63 10.90 12.54 3.99
CA GLU A 63 9.50 12.68 3.55
C GLU A 63 9.27 13.98 2.76
N GLN A 64 9.93 15.08 3.11
CA GLN A 64 9.75 16.37 2.42
C GLN A 64 10.37 16.40 1.01
N ASN A 65 11.30 15.49 0.73
CA ASN A 65 11.92 15.31 -0.57
C ASN A 65 11.28 14.17 -1.37
N ALA A 66 10.39 13.39 -0.75
CA ALA A 66 9.62 12.37 -1.44
C ALA A 66 8.57 13.03 -2.32
N THR A 67 8.66 12.82 -3.63
CA THR A 67 7.63 13.26 -4.56
C THR A 67 6.31 12.54 -4.22
N VAL A 68 5.21 13.28 -4.11
CA VAL A 68 3.88 12.67 -3.88
C VAL A 68 3.41 11.96 -5.15
N LEU A 69 2.58 10.92 -5.01
CA LEU A 69 2.12 10.07 -6.13
C LEU A 69 1.55 10.86 -7.32
N GLU A 70 0.87 11.97 -7.05
CA GLU A 70 0.25 12.85 -8.06
C GLU A 70 1.29 13.54 -8.95
N GLU A 71 2.54 13.67 -8.47
CA GLU A 71 3.65 14.32 -9.16
C GLU A 71 4.56 13.33 -9.92
N TRP A 72 4.25 12.02 -9.87
CA TRP A 72 4.95 10.98 -10.62
C TRP A 72 4.40 10.93 -12.06
N CYS A 73 4.56 11.99 -12.83
CA CYS A 73 4.14 12.07 -14.24
C CYS A 73 5.31 11.87 -15.20
#